data_AF-A0A966R574-F1
#
_entry.id   AF-A0A966R574-F1
#
_cell.length_a   1.000
_cell.length_b   1.000
_cell.length_c   1.000
_cell.angle_alpha   90.00
_cell.angle_beta   90.00
_cell.angle_gamma   90.00
#
_symmetry.space_group_name_H-M   'P 1'
#
loop_
_entity.id
_entity.type
_entity.pdbx_description
1 polymer ?
#
loop_
_entity_poly.entity_id
_entity_poly.type
_entity_poly.pdbx_seq_one_letter_code
_entity_poly.pdbx_strand_id
1 'polypeptide(L)'
;MIWLTILMEVRQMNRKYLYQMIFACAVAAVCTTSRLQAIVPAAVNTGFAPQKAPEGVEWSRFMELSIKEAEALWNDQAHKGVRFAGWNWKWRLAWVKLCALNPKAGAKFCDEILDEALTDKALVVRAEAASAIGDLKEGSMDPVASRKLLAVLRDPRNRRNDVPVMAQKRAMYSLVKIGHADSIRAADEVVSRDSALRLHWNKLK
;
A
#
# COMPACT_ATOMS: atom_id res chain seq x y z
N MET A 1 -48.55 -9.04 -33.06
CA MET A 1 -48.28 -8.70 -34.48
C MET A 1 -47.73 -7.26 -34.62
N ILE A 2 -46.67 -6.87 -33.87
CA ILE A 2 -46.08 -5.50 -33.96
C ILE A 2 -44.53 -5.54 -33.95
N TRP A 3 -43.91 -6.72 -34.02
CA TRP A 3 -42.44 -6.88 -33.90
C TRP A 3 -41.70 -7.12 -35.22
N LEU A 4 -42.37 -6.96 -36.37
CA LEU A 4 -41.80 -7.31 -37.68
C LEU A 4 -41.54 -6.11 -38.62
N THR A 5 -41.84 -4.88 -38.20
CA THR A 5 -41.74 -3.71 -39.09
C THR A 5 -40.47 -2.87 -38.91
N ILE A 6 -39.70 -3.06 -37.82
CA ILE A 6 -38.51 -2.22 -37.54
C ILE A 6 -37.24 -2.72 -38.26
N LEU A 7 -37.24 -3.94 -38.79
CA LEU A 7 -36.05 -4.57 -39.39
C LEU A 7 -35.83 -4.27 -40.88
N MET A 8 -36.68 -3.47 -41.53
CA MET A 8 -36.59 -3.23 -42.99
C MET A 8 -36.10 -1.84 -43.41
N GLU A 9 -35.95 -0.87 -42.52
CA GLU A 9 -35.52 0.49 -42.91
C GLU A 9 -33.99 0.74 -42.87
N VAL A 10 -33.18 -0.23 -42.44
CA VAL A 10 -31.70 -0.04 -42.41
C VAL A 10 -31.01 -0.43 -43.72
N ARG A 11 -31.75 -0.90 -44.74
CA ARG A 11 -31.16 -1.39 -46.00
C ARG A 11 -30.90 -0.33 -47.08
N GLN A 12 -31.22 0.94 -46.83
CA GLN A 12 -30.91 2.04 -47.75
C GLN A 12 -29.99 3.12 -47.15
N MET A 13 -29.17 2.78 -46.15
CA MET A 13 -28.03 3.65 -45.83
C MET A 13 -26.99 3.54 -46.95
N ASN A 14 -26.98 4.59 -47.78
CA ASN A 14 -26.05 4.85 -48.86
C ASN A 14 -24.61 4.49 -48.43
N ARG A 15 -23.95 3.58 -49.18
CA ARG A 15 -22.57 3.13 -48.91
C ARG A 15 -21.59 4.30 -48.70
N LYS A 16 -21.86 5.47 -49.29
CA LYS A 16 -21.07 6.70 -49.10
C LYS A 16 -21.01 7.20 -47.65
N TYR A 17 -22.06 7.03 -46.85
CA TYR A 17 -22.08 7.46 -45.44
C TYR A 17 -21.38 6.47 -44.51
N LEU A 18 -21.42 5.17 -44.84
CA LEU A 18 -20.74 4.14 -44.06
C LEU A 18 -19.21 4.31 -44.09
N TYR A 19 -18.64 4.69 -45.24
CA TYR A 19 -17.20 4.94 -45.35
C TYR A 19 -16.75 6.23 -44.63
N GLN A 20 -17.57 7.29 -44.62
CA GLN A 20 -17.24 8.52 -43.88
C GLN A 20 -17.30 8.33 -42.35
N MET A 21 -18.23 7.51 -41.85
CA MET A 21 -18.34 7.22 -40.41
C MET A 21 -17.20 6.33 -39.89
N ILE A 22 -16.75 5.37 -40.71
CA ILE A 22 -15.60 4.51 -40.37
C ILE A 22 -14.28 5.31 -40.37
N PHE A 23 -14.11 6.26 -41.30
CA PHE A 23 -12.91 7.10 -41.33
C PHE A 23 -12.85 8.09 -40.15
N ALA A 24 -13.99 8.65 -39.72
CA ALA A 24 -14.04 9.52 -38.55
C ALA A 24 -13.72 8.79 -37.22
N CYS A 25 -14.13 7.52 -37.08
CA CYS A 25 -13.74 6.70 -35.92
C CYS A 25 -12.26 6.30 -35.94
N ALA A 26 -11.67 6.04 -37.11
CA ALA A 26 -10.26 5.68 -37.23
C ALA A 26 -9.33 6.86 -36.88
N VAL A 27 -9.67 8.09 -37.26
CA VAL A 27 -8.84 9.28 -36.94
C VAL A 27 -8.97 9.68 -35.46
N ALA A 28 -10.12 9.46 -34.83
CA ALA A 28 -10.28 9.65 -33.38
C ALA A 28 -9.53 8.59 -32.53
N ALA A 29 -9.37 7.37 -33.05
CA ALA A 29 -8.59 6.31 -32.41
C ALA A 29 -7.07 6.53 -32.52
N VAL A 30 -6.59 7.16 -33.60
CA VAL A 30 -5.14 7.43 -33.80
C VAL A 30 -4.68 8.68 -33.03
N CYS A 31 -5.56 9.65 -32.74
CA CYS A 31 -5.19 10.85 -31.98
C CYS A 31 -5.26 10.68 -30.44
N THR A 32 -5.81 9.57 -29.92
CA THR A 32 -5.87 9.32 -28.47
C THR A 32 -4.69 8.51 -27.94
N THR A 33 -3.95 7.79 -28.79
CA THR A 33 -2.78 7.01 -28.37
C THR A 33 -1.53 7.87 -28.08
N SER A 34 -1.46 9.09 -28.60
CA SER A 34 -0.25 9.94 -28.47
C SER A 34 -0.15 10.74 -27.17
N ARG A 35 -1.17 10.72 -26.31
CA ARG A 35 -1.14 11.42 -25.00
C ARG A 35 -0.80 10.54 -23.80
N LEU A 36 -0.58 9.24 -24.00
CA LEU A 36 -0.19 8.30 -22.93
C LEU A 36 1.33 8.17 -22.73
N GLN A 37 2.16 8.85 -23.53
CA GLN A 37 3.62 8.71 -23.47
C GLN A 37 4.36 9.80 -22.66
N ALA A 38 3.68 10.75 -22.02
CA ALA A 38 4.37 11.90 -21.40
C ALA A 38 4.21 12.01 -19.88
N ILE A 39 4.01 10.89 -19.19
CA ILE A 39 4.23 10.80 -17.75
C ILE A 39 5.03 9.52 -17.54
N VAL A 40 6.32 9.56 -17.87
CA VAL A 40 7.32 8.68 -17.27
C VAL A 40 8.02 9.53 -16.21
N PRO A 41 7.39 9.81 -15.05
CA PRO A 41 7.87 10.84 -14.13
C PRO A 41 8.85 10.20 -13.15
N ALA A 42 10.06 10.75 -13.04
CA ALA A 42 11.05 10.57 -11.95
C ALA A 42 11.55 9.15 -11.56
N ALA A 43 10.71 8.11 -11.60
CA ALA A 43 11.00 6.71 -11.27
C ALA A 43 12.25 6.19 -11.98
N VAL A 44 12.48 6.60 -13.23
CA VAL A 44 13.62 6.18 -14.05
C VAL A 44 14.97 6.66 -13.48
N ASN A 45 15.00 7.75 -12.71
CA ASN A 45 16.24 8.34 -12.17
C ASN A 45 16.56 7.92 -10.73
N THR A 46 15.70 7.11 -10.11
CA THR A 46 15.92 6.65 -8.72
C THR A 46 16.93 5.51 -8.62
N GLY A 47 17.28 4.86 -9.73
CA GLY A 47 18.05 3.60 -9.71
C GLY A 47 17.25 2.42 -9.14
N PHE A 48 15.92 2.55 -9.01
CA PHE A 48 15.08 1.55 -8.36
C PHE A 48 15.20 0.17 -9.00
N ALA A 49 15.91 -0.72 -8.32
CA ALA A 49 16.05 -2.12 -8.67
C ALA A 49 15.44 -2.96 -7.53
N PRO A 50 14.18 -3.41 -7.63
CA PRO A 50 13.45 -3.98 -6.51
C PRO A 50 14.12 -5.22 -5.91
N GLN A 51 14.91 -5.95 -6.69
CA GLN A 51 15.62 -7.16 -6.25
C GLN A 51 16.97 -6.88 -5.57
N LYS A 52 17.56 -5.70 -5.81
CA LYS A 52 18.84 -5.29 -5.24
C LYS A 52 18.62 -4.41 -4.01
N ALA A 53 19.54 -4.45 -3.07
CA ALA A 53 19.52 -3.52 -1.96
C ALA A 53 19.81 -2.11 -2.49
N PRO A 54 19.04 -1.07 -2.07
CA PRO A 54 19.38 0.31 -2.37
C PRO A 54 20.77 0.67 -1.82
N GLU A 55 21.52 1.42 -2.63
CA GLU A 55 22.66 2.19 -2.17
C GLU A 55 22.20 3.47 -1.43
N GLY A 56 23.13 4.16 -0.76
CA GLY A 56 22.81 5.35 0.03
C GLY A 56 22.15 6.46 -0.79
N VAL A 57 22.64 6.72 -2.00
CA VAL A 57 22.09 7.76 -2.89
C VAL A 57 20.71 7.36 -3.43
N GLU A 58 20.52 6.09 -3.79
CA GLU A 58 19.22 5.58 -4.26
C GLU A 58 18.17 5.65 -3.16
N TRP A 59 18.55 5.32 -1.91
CA TRP A 59 17.69 5.45 -0.75
C TRP A 59 17.25 6.90 -0.53
N SER A 60 18.19 7.84 -0.49
CA SER A 60 17.86 9.25 -0.26
C SER A 60 16.93 9.79 -1.35
N ARG A 61 17.23 9.54 -2.63
CA ARG A 61 16.37 9.95 -3.75
C ARG A 61 14.98 9.34 -3.67
N PHE A 62 14.89 8.07 -3.27
CA PHE A 62 13.60 7.42 -3.10
C PHE A 62 12.76 8.07 -1.99
N MET A 63 13.38 8.43 -0.87
CA MET A 63 12.68 9.09 0.24
C MET A 63 12.23 10.52 -0.08
N GLU A 64 12.78 11.13 -1.13
CA GLU A 64 12.40 12.46 -1.64
C GLU A 64 11.22 12.42 -2.62
N LEU A 65 10.77 11.24 -3.05
CA LEU A 65 9.63 11.12 -3.97
C LEU A 65 8.37 11.74 -3.36
N SER A 66 7.67 12.51 -4.18
CA SER A 66 6.29 12.89 -3.86
C SER A 66 5.39 11.65 -3.85
N ILE A 67 4.26 11.72 -3.16
CA ILE A 67 3.32 10.58 -3.13
C ILE A 67 2.80 10.21 -4.52
N LYS A 68 2.61 11.20 -5.40
CA LYS A 68 2.19 10.94 -6.78
C LYS A 68 3.25 10.18 -7.58
N GLU A 69 4.53 10.50 -7.38
CA GLU A 69 5.64 9.78 -8.03
C GLU A 69 5.81 8.38 -7.46
N ALA A 70 5.68 8.24 -6.13
CA ALA A 70 5.67 6.95 -5.47
C ALA A 70 4.50 6.09 -5.99
N GLU A 71 3.28 6.61 -6.07
CA GLU A 71 2.14 5.88 -6.62
C GLU A 71 2.37 5.44 -8.07
N ALA A 72 2.92 6.32 -8.91
CA ALA A 72 3.26 5.99 -10.29
C ALA A 72 4.29 4.85 -10.36
N LEU A 73 5.33 4.89 -9.51
CA LEU A 73 6.34 3.84 -9.40
C LEU A 73 5.73 2.52 -8.89
N TRP A 74 4.87 2.57 -7.87
CA TRP A 74 4.16 1.40 -7.34
C TRP A 74 3.35 0.71 -8.44
N ASN A 75 2.54 1.50 -9.17
CA ASN A 75 1.69 0.99 -10.24
C ASN A 75 2.50 0.42 -11.40
N ASP A 76 3.60 1.06 -11.81
CA ASP A 76 4.50 0.54 -12.84
C ASP A 76 5.07 -0.84 -12.47
N GLN A 77 5.51 -1.01 -11.22
CA GLN A 77 6.04 -2.29 -10.75
C GLN A 77 4.96 -3.37 -10.67
N ALA A 78 3.76 -3.01 -10.22
CA ALA A 78 2.62 -3.91 -10.19
C ALA A 78 2.23 -4.38 -11.61
N HIS A 79 2.24 -3.49 -12.61
CA HIS A 79 1.99 -3.85 -14.03
C HIS A 79 3.08 -4.78 -14.59
N LYS A 80 4.33 -4.64 -14.13
CA LYS A 80 5.43 -5.57 -14.44
C LYS A 80 5.33 -6.90 -13.70
N GLY A 81 4.27 -7.11 -12.91
CA GLY A 81 4.05 -8.32 -12.11
C GLY A 81 4.95 -8.42 -10.87
N VAL A 82 5.69 -7.36 -10.54
CA VAL A 82 6.56 -7.35 -9.36
C VAL A 82 5.72 -7.00 -8.13
N ARG A 83 5.70 -7.90 -7.14
CA ARG A 83 4.96 -7.73 -5.87
C ARG A 83 5.88 -7.26 -4.75
N PHE A 84 5.32 -6.56 -3.77
CA PHE A 84 6.03 -6.03 -2.61
C PHE A 84 6.84 -7.09 -1.85
N ALA A 85 6.24 -8.24 -1.55
CA ALA A 85 6.91 -9.37 -0.91
C ALA A 85 8.13 -9.90 -1.71
N GLY A 86 8.15 -9.68 -3.02
CA GLY A 86 9.23 -10.04 -3.92
C GLY A 86 10.41 -9.07 -3.90
N TRP A 87 10.32 -7.92 -3.23
CA TRP A 87 11.40 -6.93 -3.22
C TRP A 87 12.53 -7.28 -2.23
N ASN A 88 13.62 -6.55 -2.28
CA ASN A 88 14.62 -6.52 -1.25
C ASN A 88 14.00 -5.92 0.03
N TRP A 89 14.33 -6.46 1.20
CA TRP A 89 13.72 -6.01 2.46
C TRP A 89 14.00 -4.53 2.76
N LYS A 90 15.14 -4.00 2.30
CA LYS A 90 15.48 -2.58 2.44
C LYS A 90 14.51 -1.70 1.64
N TRP A 91 14.17 -2.08 0.40
CA TRP A 91 13.16 -1.36 -0.37
C TRP A 91 11.80 -1.41 0.32
N ARG A 92 11.35 -2.58 0.80
CA ARG A 92 10.11 -2.68 1.57
C ARG A 92 10.09 -1.75 2.77
N LEU A 93 11.20 -1.68 3.51
CA LEU A 93 11.35 -0.75 4.63
C LEU A 93 11.28 0.71 4.17
N ALA A 94 11.91 1.07 3.05
CA ALA A 94 11.86 2.42 2.49
C ALA A 94 10.42 2.82 2.15
N TRP A 95 9.65 1.93 1.53
CA TRP A 95 8.24 2.15 1.22
C TRP A 95 7.38 2.36 2.47
N VAL A 96 7.57 1.55 3.51
CA VAL A 96 6.88 1.74 4.80
C VAL A 96 7.18 3.12 5.37
N LYS A 97 8.45 3.55 5.34
CA LYS A 97 8.85 4.88 5.83
C LYS A 97 8.27 6.00 4.98
N LEU A 98 8.30 5.87 3.66
CA LEU A 98 7.72 6.85 2.74
C LEU A 98 6.23 7.05 3.04
N CYS A 99 5.48 5.96 3.25
CA CYS A 99 4.08 6.03 3.62
C CYS A 99 3.86 6.65 5.01
N ALA A 100 4.72 6.36 5.99
CA ALA A 100 4.65 6.96 7.32
C ALA A 100 4.88 8.48 7.31
N LEU A 101 5.77 8.98 6.44
CA LEU A 101 6.09 10.41 6.33
C LEU A 101 4.98 11.24 5.67
N ASN A 102 4.01 10.59 5.01
CA ASN A 102 2.99 11.27 4.21
C ASN A 102 1.54 10.91 4.62
N PRO A 103 1.16 11.15 5.90
CA PRO A 103 -0.14 10.75 6.45
C PRO A 103 -1.35 11.30 5.70
N LYS A 104 -1.23 12.53 5.20
CA LYS A 104 -2.35 13.27 4.60
C LYS A 104 -2.69 12.81 3.20
N ALA A 105 -1.83 11.99 2.57
CA ALA A 105 -2.03 11.62 1.19
C ALA A 105 -3.11 10.52 1.03
N GLY A 106 -3.52 9.85 2.12
CA GLY A 106 -4.65 8.90 2.13
C GLY A 106 -4.59 7.87 1.00
N ALA A 107 -3.38 7.60 0.50
CA ALA A 107 -3.20 6.94 -0.77
C ALA A 107 -3.43 5.45 -0.55
N LYS A 108 -4.38 4.89 -1.27
CA LYS A 108 -4.79 3.48 -1.12
C LYS A 108 -3.59 2.52 -1.18
N PHE A 109 -2.61 2.80 -2.04
CA PHE A 109 -1.40 1.97 -2.16
C PHE A 109 -0.57 1.95 -0.87
N CYS A 110 -0.57 3.02 -0.07
CA CYS A 110 0.13 3.04 1.21
C CYS A 110 -0.56 2.15 2.26
N ASP A 111 -1.89 2.13 2.28
CA ASP A 111 -2.63 1.20 3.15
C ASP A 111 -2.32 -0.27 2.75
N GLU A 112 -2.29 -0.56 1.45
CA GLU A 112 -1.92 -1.88 0.91
C GLU A 112 -0.48 -2.27 1.34
N ILE A 113 0.49 -1.36 1.17
CA ILE A 113 1.89 -1.57 1.58
C ILE A 113 1.99 -1.82 3.08
N LEU A 114 1.34 -1.01 3.92
CA LEU A 114 1.41 -1.15 5.38
C LEU A 114 0.79 -2.46 5.84
N ASP A 115 -0.32 -2.89 5.21
CA ASP A 115 -0.97 -4.16 5.52
C ASP A 115 -0.11 -5.37 5.16
N GLU A 116 0.48 -5.37 3.96
CA GLU A 116 1.44 -6.40 3.58
C GLU A 116 2.66 -6.40 4.52
N ALA A 117 3.17 -5.21 4.84
CA ALA A 117 4.37 -5.04 5.66
C ALA A 117 4.22 -5.55 7.10
N LEU A 118 3.02 -5.50 7.70
CA LEU A 118 2.77 -6.07 9.04
C LEU A 118 3.08 -7.57 9.12
N THR A 119 2.99 -8.28 7.99
CA THR A 119 3.22 -9.73 7.89
C THR A 119 4.51 -10.09 7.16
N ASP A 120 5.35 -9.10 6.84
CA ASP A 120 6.56 -9.27 6.05
C ASP A 120 7.52 -10.28 6.68
N LYS A 121 8.33 -11.00 5.89
CA LYS A 121 9.34 -11.92 6.41
C LYS A 121 10.42 -11.22 7.26
N ALA A 122 10.78 -9.98 6.93
CA ALA A 122 11.81 -9.24 7.64
C ALA A 122 11.23 -8.56 8.88
N LEU A 123 11.78 -8.89 10.05
CA LEU A 123 11.33 -8.36 11.33
C LEU A 123 11.33 -6.82 11.38
N VAL A 124 12.35 -6.18 10.81
CA VAL A 124 12.46 -4.71 10.78
C VAL A 124 11.33 -4.06 9.98
N VAL A 125 10.86 -4.71 8.91
CA VAL A 125 9.76 -4.20 8.08
C VAL A 125 8.45 -4.28 8.87
N ARG A 126 8.17 -5.42 9.53
CA ARG A 126 6.99 -5.58 10.41
C ARG A 126 6.98 -4.55 11.53
N ALA A 127 8.13 -4.37 12.16
CA ALA A 127 8.32 -3.43 13.25
C ALA A 127 8.10 -1.97 12.80
N GLU A 128 8.64 -1.58 11.65
CA GLU A 128 8.41 -0.24 11.09
C GLU A 128 6.95 -0.03 10.70
N ALA A 129 6.30 -1.03 10.10
CA ALA A 129 4.90 -0.94 9.70
C ALA A 129 3.98 -0.75 10.91
N ALA A 130 4.24 -1.46 12.01
CA ALA A 130 3.48 -1.30 13.25
C ALA A 130 3.62 0.12 13.83
N SER A 131 4.84 0.69 13.81
CA SER A 131 5.05 2.09 14.21
C SER A 131 4.34 3.06 13.28
N ALA A 132 4.52 2.91 11.96
CA ALA A 132 3.90 3.76 10.96
C ALA A 132 2.38 3.83 11.13
N ILE A 133 1.70 2.69 11.31
CA ILE A 133 0.26 2.66 11.56
C ILE A 133 -0.11 3.45 12.83
N GLY A 134 0.66 3.30 13.91
CA GLY A 134 0.44 4.06 15.15
C GLY A 134 0.59 5.56 14.97
N ASP A 135 1.62 5.99 14.24
CA ASP A 135 1.89 7.39 13.95
C ASP A 135 0.80 8.01 13.06
N LEU A 136 0.38 7.29 12.03
CA LEU A 136 -0.68 7.72 11.10
C LEU A 136 -2.06 7.82 11.75
N LYS A 137 -2.29 7.04 12.82
CA LYS A 137 -3.61 6.87 13.47
C LYS A 137 -3.62 7.36 14.91
N GLU A 138 -2.63 8.15 15.31
CA GLU A 138 -2.55 8.75 16.63
C GLU A 138 -3.84 9.50 16.99
N GLY A 139 -4.40 9.21 18.16
CA GLY A 139 -5.62 9.84 18.67
C GLY A 139 -6.89 9.61 17.84
N SER A 140 -6.80 8.86 16.73
CA SER A 140 -7.93 8.66 15.81
C SER A 140 -8.97 7.68 16.34
N MET A 141 -8.61 6.90 17.37
CA MET A 141 -9.42 5.79 17.88
C MET A 141 -9.81 4.77 16.78
N ASP A 142 -9.01 4.64 15.70
CA ASP A 142 -9.31 3.78 14.56
C ASP A 142 -9.35 2.29 14.97
N PRO A 143 -10.53 1.64 14.90
CA PRO A 143 -10.69 0.26 15.33
C PRO A 143 -10.09 -0.72 14.32
N VAL A 144 -9.97 -0.35 13.04
CA VAL A 144 -9.35 -1.19 12.00
C VAL A 144 -7.85 -1.27 12.24
N ALA A 145 -7.20 -0.11 12.42
CA ALA A 145 -5.78 -0.02 12.74
C ALA A 145 -5.45 -0.79 14.03
N SER A 146 -6.28 -0.61 15.05
CA SER A 146 -6.14 -1.35 16.31
C SER A 146 -6.21 -2.87 16.13
N ARG A 147 -7.19 -3.38 15.36
CA ARG A 147 -7.30 -4.84 15.10
C ARG A 147 -6.07 -5.38 14.39
N LYS A 148 -5.53 -4.64 13.43
CA LYS A 148 -4.28 -5.00 12.72
C LYS A 148 -3.11 -5.11 13.68
N LEU A 149 -2.94 -4.14 14.59
CA LEU A 149 -1.87 -4.17 15.59
C LEU A 149 -2.05 -5.28 16.65
N LEU A 150 -3.29 -5.56 17.06
CA LEU A 150 -3.58 -6.72 17.93
C LEU A 150 -3.23 -8.05 17.26
N ALA A 151 -3.39 -8.16 15.94
CA ALA A 151 -2.95 -9.33 15.19
C ALA A 151 -1.41 -9.47 15.23
N VAL A 152 -0.67 -8.37 15.12
CA VAL A 152 0.81 -8.38 15.28
C VAL A 152 1.23 -8.87 16.67
N LEU A 153 0.49 -8.50 17.73
CA LEU A 153 0.74 -9.00 19.09
C LEU A 153 0.53 -10.50 19.22
N ARG A 154 -0.48 -11.04 18.55
CA ARG A 154 -0.85 -12.45 18.61
C ARG A 154 -0.01 -13.34 17.69
N ASP A 155 0.68 -12.76 16.70
CA ASP A 155 1.43 -13.53 15.71
C ASP A 155 2.66 -14.23 16.33
N PRO A 156 2.72 -15.58 16.30
CA PRO A 156 3.84 -16.34 16.85
C PRO A 156 5.17 -16.05 16.15
N ARG A 157 5.17 -15.59 14.89
CA ARG A 157 6.38 -15.20 14.14
C ARG A 157 7.05 -13.96 14.72
N ASN A 158 6.36 -13.23 15.60
CA ASN A 158 6.91 -12.12 16.34
C ASN A 158 7.45 -12.52 17.72
N ARG A 159 7.82 -13.79 17.89
CA ARG A 159 8.54 -14.29 19.07
C ARG A 159 9.90 -14.82 18.64
N ARG A 160 10.89 -14.67 19.51
CA ARG A 160 12.18 -15.34 19.38
C ARG A 160 12.56 -15.89 20.75
N ASN A 161 12.62 -17.22 20.88
CA ASN A 161 12.89 -17.90 22.16
C ASN A 161 11.96 -17.40 23.29
N ASP A 162 10.66 -17.35 23.02
CA ASP A 162 9.62 -16.82 23.91
C ASP A 162 9.76 -15.34 24.31
N VAL A 163 10.73 -14.61 23.73
CA VAL A 163 10.89 -13.18 23.93
C VAL A 163 10.17 -12.40 22.85
N PRO A 164 9.39 -11.37 23.21
CA PRO A 164 8.73 -10.52 22.23
C PRO A 164 9.75 -9.71 21.44
N VAL A 165 9.63 -9.77 20.12
CA VAL A 165 10.51 -9.03 19.20
C VAL A 165 10.06 -7.58 19.06
N MET A 166 10.88 -6.78 18.37
CA MET A 166 10.63 -5.35 18.17
C MET A 166 9.24 -5.04 17.57
N ALA A 167 8.70 -5.90 16.71
CA ALA A 167 7.38 -5.71 16.12
C ALA A 167 6.24 -5.72 17.15
N GLN A 168 6.26 -6.64 18.12
CA GLN A 168 5.25 -6.65 19.19
C GLN A 168 5.38 -5.43 20.10
N LYS A 169 6.62 -5.02 20.43
CA LYS A 169 6.86 -3.83 21.24
C LYS A 169 6.32 -2.56 20.59
N ARG A 170 6.59 -2.39 19.29
CA ARG A 170 6.07 -1.26 18.52
C ARG A 170 4.56 -1.33 18.33
N ALA A 171 3.98 -2.50 18.13
CA ALA A 171 2.53 -2.65 18.07
C ALA A 171 1.83 -2.25 19.39
N MET A 172 2.41 -2.61 20.54
CA MET A 172 1.92 -2.16 21.85
C MET A 172 1.97 -0.63 21.97
N TYR A 173 3.11 -0.01 21.68
CA TYR A 173 3.24 1.45 21.70
C TYR A 173 2.21 2.12 20.78
N SER A 174 2.05 1.61 19.55
CA SER A 174 1.08 2.12 18.59
C SER A 174 -0.38 1.96 19.05
N LEU A 175 -0.72 0.89 19.77
CA LEU A 175 -2.06 0.71 20.35
C LEU A 175 -2.37 1.78 21.41
N VAL A 176 -1.40 2.10 22.27
CA VAL A 176 -1.52 3.20 23.26
C VAL A 176 -1.70 4.53 22.52
N LYS A 177 -0.88 4.77 21.50
CA LYS A 177 -0.89 6.00 20.68
C LYS A 177 -2.22 6.23 19.94
N ILE A 178 -2.86 5.18 19.44
CA ILE A 178 -4.18 5.27 18.78
C ILE A 178 -5.28 5.61 19.80
N GLY A 179 -5.16 5.15 21.05
CA GLY A 179 -6.03 5.55 22.15
C GLY A 179 -7.43 4.92 22.19
N HIS A 180 -7.68 3.84 21.43
CA HIS A 180 -8.98 3.15 21.43
C HIS A 180 -9.12 2.23 22.65
N ALA A 181 -10.04 2.54 23.58
CA ALA A 181 -10.17 1.87 24.88
C ALA A 181 -10.34 0.34 24.78
N ASP A 182 -11.15 -0.15 23.84
CA ASP A 182 -11.34 -1.60 23.66
C ASP A 182 -10.06 -2.28 23.15
N SER A 183 -9.23 -1.56 22.41
CA SER A 183 -7.98 -2.07 21.89
C SER A 183 -6.94 -2.20 23.00
N ILE A 184 -6.93 -1.25 23.95
CA ILE A 184 -6.13 -1.33 25.17
C ILE A 184 -6.55 -2.52 26.02
N ARG A 185 -7.86 -2.73 26.20
CA ARG A 185 -8.40 -3.88 26.94
C ARG A 185 -8.07 -5.21 26.25
N ALA A 186 -8.23 -5.28 24.93
CA ALA A 186 -7.85 -6.47 24.16
C ALA A 186 -6.33 -6.73 24.20
N ALA A 187 -5.52 -5.66 24.26
CA ALA A 187 -4.09 -5.79 24.47
C ALA A 187 -3.78 -6.31 25.87
N ASP A 188 -4.45 -5.83 26.93
CA ASP A 188 -4.33 -6.35 28.30
C ASP A 188 -4.56 -7.86 28.35
N GLU A 189 -5.61 -8.36 27.70
CA GLU A 189 -5.91 -9.78 27.63
C GLU A 189 -4.77 -10.57 26.95
N VAL A 190 -4.23 -10.06 25.84
CA VAL A 190 -3.15 -10.71 25.11
C VAL A 190 -1.85 -10.72 25.90
N VAL A 191 -1.45 -9.58 26.47
CA VAL A 191 -0.18 -9.45 27.19
C VAL A 191 -0.24 -10.10 28.57
N SER A 192 -1.41 -10.22 29.21
CA SER A 192 -1.55 -10.87 30.53
C SER A 192 -1.06 -12.33 30.54
N ARG A 193 -1.12 -13.00 29.38
CA ARG A 193 -0.71 -14.40 29.17
C ARG A 193 0.79 -14.55 28.90
N ASP A 194 1.52 -13.45 28.78
CA ASP A 194 2.94 -13.41 28.44
C ASP A 194 3.69 -12.46 29.38
N SER A 195 4.50 -13.03 30.26
CA SER A 195 5.20 -12.26 31.29
C SER A 195 6.14 -11.19 30.72
N ALA A 196 6.77 -11.45 29.57
CA ALA A 196 7.72 -10.53 28.94
C ALA A 196 6.98 -9.37 28.26
N LEU A 197 5.87 -9.65 27.57
CA LEU A 197 5.01 -8.60 27.02
C LEU A 197 4.37 -7.76 28.14
N ARG A 198 3.85 -8.40 29.19
CA ARG A 198 3.25 -7.74 30.35
C ARG A 198 4.21 -6.75 31.01
N LEU A 199 5.47 -7.15 31.22
CA LEU A 199 6.49 -6.29 31.81
C LEU A 199 6.70 -5.01 30.98
N HIS A 200 6.68 -5.12 29.66
CA HIS A 200 6.84 -3.95 28.79
C HIS A 200 5.56 -3.10 28.73
N TRP A 201 4.41 -3.74 28.62
CA TRP A 201 3.10 -3.09 28.57
C TRP A 201 2.82 -2.23 29.79
N ASN A 202 3.13 -2.74 30.99
CA ASN A 202 2.96 -1.99 32.24
C ASN A 202 3.83 -0.72 32.33
N LYS A 203 4.86 -0.57 31.48
CA LYS A 203 5.68 0.64 31.41
C LYS A 203 5.15 1.69 30.41
N LEU A 204 4.21 1.29 29.56
CA LEU A 204 3.64 2.15 28.51
C LEU A 204 2.34 2.85 28.94
N LYS A 205 1.71 2.35 30.00
CA LYS A 205 0.52 2.94 30.64
C LYS A 205 0.94 3.81 31.81
#